data_AF-A0A7C7QFP1-F1
#
_entry.id   AF-A0A7C7QFP1-F1
#
_cell.length_a   1.000
_cell.length_b   1.000
_cell.length_c   1.000
_cell.angle_alpha   90.00
_cell.angle_beta   90.00
_cell.angle_gamma   90.00
#
_symmetry.space_group_name_H-M   'P 1'
#
loop_
_entity.id
_entity.type
_entity.pdbx_description
1 polymer ?
#
loop_
_entity_poly.entity_id
_entity_poly.type
_entity_poly.pdbx_seq_one_letter_code
_entity_poly.pdbx_strand_id
1 'polypeptide(L)'
;MSEKRYFAAMLFLPLVLPFSIFVIGENLITGILFLSLGFAGIPYLIFALLILLWIRNRDLKSVRTLSYISPLLFIPVQAVYLGVRFVMDKLSTPELGGVGGSIFVSAVYIVIVGYAYVLLVNGGYMGLLKANVFKKE
;
A
#
# COMPACT_ATOMS: atom_id res chain seq x y z
N MET A 1 -4.26 -9.60 -20.85
CA MET A 1 -4.73 -8.53 -19.93
C MET A 1 -4.21 -7.18 -20.46
N SER A 2 -4.84 -6.03 -20.15
CA SER A 2 -4.19 -4.74 -20.45
C SER A 2 -3.22 -4.35 -19.33
N GLU A 3 -2.16 -3.64 -19.68
CA GLU A 3 -1.12 -3.26 -18.72
C GLU A 3 -1.67 -2.34 -17.63
N LYS A 4 -2.60 -1.44 -17.94
CA LYS A 4 -3.27 -0.60 -16.93
C LYS A 4 -4.07 -1.43 -15.93
N ARG A 5 -4.76 -2.48 -16.39
CA ARG A 5 -5.50 -3.41 -15.52
C ARG A 5 -4.55 -4.17 -14.58
N TYR A 6 -3.32 -4.46 -15.01
CA TYR A 6 -2.30 -5.05 -14.13
C TYR A 6 -2.02 -4.16 -12.93
N PHE A 7 -1.63 -2.91 -13.19
CA PHE A 7 -1.29 -1.97 -12.11
C PHE A 7 -2.50 -1.68 -11.22
N ALA A 8 -3.70 -1.56 -11.79
CA ALA A 8 -4.93 -1.38 -11.01
C ALA A 8 -5.23 -2.58 -10.10
N ALA A 9 -5.09 -3.82 -10.60
CA ALA A 9 -5.29 -5.02 -9.79
C ALA A 9 -4.25 -5.12 -8.67
N MET A 10 -3.00 -4.77 -8.96
CA MET A 10 -1.91 -4.77 -7.99
C MET A 10 -2.11 -3.72 -6.88
N LEU A 11 -2.90 -2.67 -7.04
CA LEU A 11 -3.21 -1.77 -5.91
C LEU A 11 -3.96 -2.45 -4.77
N PHE A 12 -4.68 -3.54 -5.05
CA PHE A 12 -5.45 -4.25 -4.03
C PHE A 12 -4.72 -5.45 -3.45
N LEU A 13 -3.60 -5.87 -4.05
CA LEU A 13 -2.88 -7.05 -3.59
C LEU A 13 -2.43 -6.95 -2.12
N PRO A 14 -1.96 -5.79 -1.58
CA PRO A 14 -1.63 -5.67 -0.16
C PRO A 14 -2.83 -5.80 0.77
N LEU A 15 -4.04 -5.58 0.27
CA LEU A 15 -5.28 -5.82 1.02
C LEU A 15 -5.69 -7.29 0.92
N VAL A 16 -5.55 -7.92 -0.25
CA VAL A 16 -5.99 -9.31 -0.49
C VAL A 16 -5.03 -10.35 0.11
N LEU A 17 -3.71 -10.12 0.05
CA LEU A 17 -2.67 -11.04 0.54
C LEU A 17 -2.86 -11.45 2.01
N PRO A 18 -3.08 -10.52 2.95
CA PRO A 18 -3.32 -10.89 4.34
C PRO A 18 -4.54 -11.80 4.52
N PHE A 19 -5.63 -11.56 3.78
CA PHE A 19 -6.85 -12.38 3.87
C PHE A 19 -6.65 -13.78 3.29
N SER A 20 -5.87 -13.92 2.21
CA SER A 20 -5.62 -15.24 1.60
C SER A 20 -4.69 -16.12 2.44
N ILE A 21 -3.77 -15.53 3.21
CA ILE A 21 -2.85 -16.30 4.06
C ILE A 21 -3.49 -16.70 5.39
N PHE A 22 -4.63 -16.09 5.79
CA PHE A 22 -5.40 -16.53 6.95
C PHE A 22 -5.82 -18.01 6.87
N VAL A 23 -5.93 -18.57 5.67
CA VAL A 23 -6.26 -19.99 5.44
C VAL A 23 -5.07 -20.93 5.70
N ILE A 24 -3.84 -20.40 5.72
CA ILE A 24 -2.58 -21.19 5.74
C ILE A 24 -2.02 -21.33 7.17
N GLY A 25 -2.58 -20.63 8.16
CA GLY A 25 -2.21 -20.70 9.58
C GLY A 25 -1.29 -19.55 10.04
N GLU A 26 -1.16 -19.40 11.37
CA GLU A 26 -0.40 -18.30 11.99
C GLU A 26 1.12 -18.49 11.88
N ASN A 27 1.80 -17.55 11.23
CA ASN A 27 3.25 -17.46 11.16
C ASN A 27 3.72 -15.98 11.18
N LEU A 28 5.04 -15.74 11.20
CA LEU A 28 5.61 -14.38 11.24
C LEU A 28 5.12 -13.51 10.07
N ILE A 29 4.92 -14.12 8.90
CA ILE A 29 4.47 -13.43 7.69
C ILE A 29 3.01 -12.98 7.85
N THR A 30 2.11 -13.83 8.36
CA THR A 30 0.73 -13.42 8.67
C THR A 30 0.69 -12.31 9.70
N GLY A 31 1.53 -12.36 10.74
CA GLY A 31 1.60 -11.31 11.76
C GLY A 31 1.94 -9.94 11.19
N ILE A 32 2.96 -9.86 10.33
CA ILE A 32 3.37 -8.61 9.66
C ILE A 32 2.26 -8.08 8.74
N LEU A 33 1.58 -8.96 8.02
CA LEU A 33 0.49 -8.60 7.12
C LEU A 33 -0.76 -8.11 7.87
N PHE A 34 -1.10 -8.74 8.99
CA PHE A 34 -2.20 -8.31 9.86
C PHE A 34 -1.91 -6.97 10.53
N LEU A 35 -0.69 -6.76 11.03
CA LEU A 35 -0.28 -5.46 11.55
C LEU A 35 -0.36 -4.37 10.46
N SER A 36 0.01 -4.70 9.22
CA SER A 36 -0.13 -3.76 8.08
C SER A 36 -1.59 -3.37 7.82
N LEU A 37 -2.51 -4.33 7.85
CA LEU A 37 -3.95 -4.07 7.72
C LEU A 37 -4.52 -3.29 8.90
N GLY A 38 -4.17 -3.65 10.13
CA GLY A 38 -4.68 -2.99 11.32
C GLY A 38 -4.16 -1.56 11.49
N PHE A 39 -2.91 -1.30 11.12
CA PHE A 39 -2.26 0.00 11.34
C PHE A 39 -2.39 0.95 10.14
N ALA A 40 -2.45 0.40 8.92
CA ALA A 40 -2.46 1.18 7.69
C ALA A 40 -3.59 0.77 6.71
N GLY A 41 -4.44 -0.21 7.02
CA GLY A 41 -5.44 -0.72 6.09
C GLY A 41 -6.48 0.32 5.64
N ILE A 42 -7.05 1.08 6.58
CA ILE A 42 -7.99 2.16 6.25
C ILE A 42 -7.33 3.25 5.40
N PRO A 43 -6.22 3.90 5.83
CA PRO A 43 -5.57 4.92 5.00
C PRO A 43 -5.08 4.35 3.67
N TYR A 44 -4.61 3.09 3.63
CA TYR A 44 -4.19 2.44 2.39
C TYR A 44 -5.37 2.22 1.44
N LEU A 45 -6.52 1.78 1.92
CA LEU A 45 -7.71 1.61 1.09
C LEU A 45 -8.15 2.93 0.46
N ILE A 46 -8.18 4.02 1.24
CA ILE A 46 -8.48 5.36 0.74
C ILE A 46 -7.47 5.76 -0.34
N PHE A 47 -6.17 5.58 -0.06
CA PHE A 47 -5.11 5.87 -1.01
C PHE A 47 -5.26 5.06 -2.30
N ALA A 48 -5.49 3.74 -2.22
CA ALA A 48 -5.66 2.86 -3.36
C ALA A 48 -6.85 3.27 -4.23
N LEU A 49 -7.98 3.65 -3.63
CA LEU A 49 -9.16 4.14 -4.35
C LEU A 49 -8.89 5.47 -5.08
N LEU A 50 -8.20 6.42 -4.43
CA LEU A 50 -7.82 7.69 -5.05
C LEU A 50 -6.89 7.48 -6.26
N ILE A 51 -5.91 6.59 -6.10
CA ILE A 51 -4.98 6.24 -7.17
C ILE A 51 -5.71 5.53 -8.32
N LEU A 52 -6.67 4.64 -8.02
CA LEU A 52 -7.48 3.95 -9.03
C LEU A 52 -8.28 4.95 -9.88
N LEU A 53 -8.93 5.92 -9.24
CA LEU A 53 -9.64 6.99 -9.93
C LEU A 53 -8.71 7.83 -10.80
N TRP A 54 -7.49 8.12 -10.31
CA TRP A 54 -6.49 8.86 -11.05
C TRP A 54 -5.96 8.11 -12.28
N ILE A 55 -5.68 6.81 -12.16
CA ILE A 55 -5.13 5.96 -13.24
C ILE A 55 -6.04 5.92 -14.47
N ARG A 56 -7.37 6.00 -14.28
CA ARG A 56 -8.37 5.85 -15.35
C ARG A 56 -8.12 6.74 -16.56
N ASN A 57 -7.63 7.96 -16.36
CA ASN A 57 -7.45 8.97 -17.42
C ASN A 57 -5.97 9.28 -17.72
N ARG A 58 -5.05 8.39 -17.32
CA ARG A 58 -3.60 8.62 -17.45
C ARG A 58 -2.96 7.65 -18.42
N ASP A 59 -1.85 8.09 -19.02
CA ASP A 59 -1.01 7.26 -19.87
C ASP A 59 -0.21 6.24 -19.03
N LEU A 60 0.22 5.16 -19.67
CA LEU A 60 0.92 4.07 -19.01
C LEU A 60 2.23 4.52 -18.35
N LYS A 61 2.99 5.43 -18.96
CA LYS A 61 4.26 5.91 -18.42
C LYS A 61 4.02 6.61 -17.08
N SER A 62 2.99 7.44 -17.00
CA SER A 62 2.55 8.09 -15.76
C SER A 62 2.14 7.08 -14.68
N VAL A 63 1.39 6.03 -15.04
CA VAL A 63 0.99 4.95 -14.10
C VAL A 63 2.22 4.21 -13.55
N ARG A 64 3.20 3.91 -14.41
CA ARG A 64 4.44 3.25 -14.01
C ARG A 64 5.26 4.12 -13.07
N THR A 65 5.47 5.39 -13.40
CA THR A 65 6.17 6.34 -12.52
C THR A 65 5.49 6.43 -11.17
N LEU A 66 4.15 6.53 -11.15
CA LEU A 66 3.38 6.60 -9.92
C LEU A 66 3.61 5.36 -9.04
N SER A 67 3.70 4.16 -9.64
CA SER A 67 3.95 2.94 -8.88
C SER A 67 5.26 3.01 -8.07
N TYR A 68 6.34 3.55 -8.65
CA TYR A 68 7.63 3.69 -7.98
C TYR A 68 7.63 4.71 -6.83
N ILE A 69 6.88 5.80 -6.97
CA ILE A 69 6.80 6.85 -5.95
C ILE A 69 5.68 6.63 -4.94
N SER A 70 4.80 5.65 -5.18
CA SER A 70 3.63 5.38 -4.33
C SER A 70 3.94 5.19 -2.85
N PRO A 71 5.03 4.51 -2.41
CA PRO A 71 5.34 4.41 -0.99
C PRO A 71 5.58 5.78 -0.35
N LEU A 72 6.28 6.68 -1.05
CA LEU A 72 6.57 8.03 -0.54
C LEU A 72 5.31 8.89 -0.48
N LEU A 73 4.43 8.78 -1.48
CA LEU A 73 3.14 9.47 -1.49
C LEU A 73 2.21 8.98 -0.38
N PHE A 74 2.39 7.74 0.09
CA PHE A 74 1.57 7.18 1.15
C PHE A 74 1.98 7.68 2.55
N ILE A 75 3.25 8.05 2.76
CA ILE A 75 3.75 8.58 4.05
C ILE A 75 2.91 9.78 4.56
N PRO A 76 2.66 10.85 3.80
CA PRO A 76 1.86 11.97 4.29
C PRO A 76 0.41 11.56 4.58
N VAL A 77 -0.16 10.63 3.82
CA VAL A 77 -1.51 10.10 4.08
C VAL A 77 -1.56 9.36 5.42
N GLN A 78 -0.58 8.49 5.68
CA GLN A 78 -0.46 7.79 6.95
C GLN A 78 -0.20 8.75 8.11
N ALA A 79 0.64 9.78 7.92
CA ALA A 79 0.93 10.76 8.94
C ALA A 79 -0.32 11.55 9.36
N VAL A 80 -1.14 11.97 8.39
CA VAL A 80 -2.44 12.61 8.67
C VAL A 80 -3.36 11.67 9.43
N TYR A 81 -3.47 10.40 9.00
CA TYR A 81 -4.29 9.41 9.69
C TYR A 81 -3.86 9.20 11.15
N LEU A 82 -2.56 9.04 11.41
CA LEU A 82 -2.04 8.89 12.78
C LEU A 82 -2.23 10.16 13.62
N GLY A 83 -2.11 11.34 13.02
CA GLY A 83 -2.40 12.61 13.68
C GLY A 83 -3.86 12.71 14.13
N VAL A 84 -4.81 12.41 13.23
CA VAL A 84 -6.25 12.39 13.54
C VAL A 84 -6.56 11.36 14.61
N ARG A 85 -6.06 10.12 14.45
CA ARG A 85 -6.25 9.04 15.43
C ARG A 85 -5.74 9.43 16.81
N PHE A 86 -4.55 10.02 16.88
CA PHE A 86 -4.00 10.49 18.15
C PHE A 86 -4.87 11.54 18.83
N VAL A 87 -5.39 12.53 18.08
CA VAL A 87 -6.28 13.54 18.64
C VAL A 87 -7.54 12.88 19.21
N MET A 88 -8.13 11.92 18.49
CA MET A 88 -9.29 11.17 18.96
C MET A 88 -8.98 10.34 20.22
N ASP A 89 -7.84 9.67 20.23
CA ASP A 89 -7.44 8.83 21.35
C ASP A 89 -7.11 9.68 22.59
N LYS A 90 -6.51 10.86 22.43
CA LYS A 90 -6.25 11.81 23.53
C LYS A 90 -7.51 12.38 24.16
N LEU A 91 -8.58 12.57 23.37
CA LEU A 91 -9.89 12.97 23.90
C LEU A 91 -10.48 11.89 24.81
N SER A 92 -10.10 10.62 24.59
CA SER A 92 -10.61 9.47 25.36
C SER A 92 -9.67 9.05 26.50
N THR A 93 -8.35 9.17 26.29
CA THR A 93 -7.30 8.73 27.23
C THR A 93 -6.15 9.76 27.24
N PRO A 94 -6.13 10.72 28.18
CA PRO A 94 -5.18 11.85 28.15
C PRO A 94 -3.70 11.48 28.30
N GLU A 95 -3.40 10.29 28.82
CA GLU A 95 -2.04 9.84 29.18
C GLU A 95 -1.24 9.24 28.00
N LEU A 96 -1.80 9.23 26.79
CA LEU A 96 -1.12 8.65 25.62
C LEU A 96 0.13 9.46 25.21
N GLY A 97 1.24 8.74 25.04
CA GLY A 97 2.55 9.26 24.62
C GLY A 97 2.56 9.89 23.22
N GLY A 98 3.68 10.51 22.84
CA GLY A 98 3.76 11.37 21.64
C GLY A 98 3.64 10.66 20.27
N VAL A 99 2.94 11.30 19.33
CA VAL A 99 2.69 10.84 17.93
C VAL A 99 3.95 10.72 17.09
N GLY A 100 4.95 11.55 17.38
CA GLY A 100 6.14 11.68 16.53
C GLY A 100 6.89 10.36 16.33
N GLY A 101 7.02 9.56 17.40
CA GLY A 101 7.65 8.24 17.32
C GLY A 101 6.88 7.28 16.40
N SER A 102 5.55 7.24 16.53
CA SER A 102 4.68 6.40 15.71
C SER A 102 4.73 6.78 14.23
N ILE A 103 4.78 8.08 13.91
CA ILE A 103 4.93 8.56 12.52
C ILE A 103 6.27 8.11 11.94
N PHE A 104 7.36 8.30 12.68
CA PHE A 104 8.70 7.93 12.20
C PHE A 104 8.81 6.42 11.94
N VAL A 105 8.40 5.60 12.91
CA VAL A 105 8.40 4.13 12.76
C VAL A 105 7.52 3.71 11.57
N SER A 106 6.35 4.32 11.42
CA SER A 106 5.46 4.05 10.27
C SER A 106 6.09 4.45 8.94
N ALA A 107 6.79 5.58 8.87
CA ALA A 107 7.46 6.02 7.66
C ALA A 107 8.58 5.06 7.24
N VAL A 108 9.41 4.61 8.19
CA VAL A 108 10.45 3.60 7.95
C VAL A 108 9.82 2.29 7.46
N TYR A 109 8.75 1.85 8.11
CA TYR A 109 8.01 0.66 7.73
C TYR A 109 7.42 0.76 6.31
N ILE A 110 6.78 1.89 5.98
CA ILE A 110 6.21 2.16 4.65
C ILE A 110 7.30 2.15 3.58
N VAL A 111 8.47 2.70 3.85
CA VAL A 111 9.59 2.68 2.91
C VAL A 111 10.03 1.23 2.67
N ILE A 112 10.33 0.47 3.72
CA ILE A 112 10.85 -0.90 3.57
C ILE A 112 9.82 -1.80 2.88
N VAL A 113 8.61 -1.90 3.44
CA VAL A 113 7.57 -2.81 2.95
C VAL A 113 6.97 -2.31 1.64
N GLY A 114 6.77 -0.99 1.51
CA GLY A 114 6.25 -0.39 0.28
C GLY A 114 7.21 -0.57 -0.90
N TYR A 115 8.53 -0.39 -0.72
CA TYR A 115 9.47 -0.64 -1.81
C TYR A 115 9.67 -2.12 -2.11
N ALA A 116 9.63 -3.00 -1.10
CA ALA A 116 9.57 -4.44 -1.34
C ALA A 116 8.36 -4.79 -2.23
N TYR A 117 7.21 -4.17 -1.96
CA TYR A 117 6.01 -4.32 -2.78
C TYR A 117 6.18 -3.77 -4.21
N VAL A 118 6.78 -2.59 -4.38
CA VAL A 118 7.10 -2.01 -5.70
C VAL A 118 7.97 -2.96 -6.53
N LEU A 119 8.96 -3.61 -5.90
CA LEU A 119 9.82 -4.60 -6.57
C LEU A 119 9.01 -5.81 -7.04
N LEU A 120 8.11 -6.34 -6.21
CA LEU A 120 7.24 -7.46 -6.59
C LEU A 120 6.33 -7.09 -7.77
N VAL A 121 5.66 -5.94 -7.71
CA VAL A 121 4.74 -5.48 -8.77
C VAL A 121 5.47 -5.25 -10.08
N ASN A 122 6.58 -4.51 -10.06
CA ASN A 122 7.31 -4.19 -11.29
C ASN A 122 8.11 -5.39 -11.81
N GLY A 123 8.62 -6.25 -10.93
CA GLY A 123 9.24 -7.53 -11.31
C GLY A 123 8.26 -8.47 -11.99
N GLY A 124 7.08 -8.65 -11.41
CA GLY A 124 5.98 -9.43 -12.00
C GLY A 124 5.54 -8.87 -13.35
N TYR A 125 5.43 -7.54 -13.46
CA TYR A 125 5.11 -6.86 -14.71
C TYR A 125 6.14 -7.18 -15.81
N MET A 126 7.44 -7.05 -15.49
CA MET A 126 8.52 -7.36 -16.43
C MET A 126 8.52 -8.84 -16.86
N GLY A 127 8.22 -9.76 -15.94
CA GLY A 127 8.07 -11.18 -16.25
C GLY A 127 6.92 -11.45 -17.23
N LEU A 128 5.74 -10.88 -16.95
CA LEU A 128 4.56 -11.03 -17.81
C LEU A 128 4.72 -10.35 -19.18
N LEU A 129 5.47 -9.23 -19.23
CA LEU A 129 5.81 -8.56 -20.48
C LEU A 129 6.69 -9.45 -21.36
N LYS A 130 7.74 -10.07 -20.79
CA LYS A 130 8.59 -11.04 -21.51
C LYS A 130 7.81 -12.25 -22.00
N ALA A 131 6.78 -12.67 -21.28
CA ALA A 131 5.91 -13.77 -21.65
C ALA A 131 4.81 -13.40 -22.67
N ASN A 132 4.79 -12.17 -23.20
CA ASN A 132 3.78 -11.68 -24.15
C ASN A 132 2.32 -11.84 -23.66
N VAL A 133 2.09 -11.75 -22.35
CA VAL A 133 0.75 -11.92 -21.73
C VAL A 133 -0.14 -10.68 -21.93
N PHE A 134 0.48 -9.52 -22.17
CA PHE A 134 -0.22 -8.27 -22.41
C PHE A 134 -0.62 -8.15 -23.88
N LYS A 135 -1.89 -7.79 -24.12
CA LYS A 135 -2.33 -7.41 -25.47
C LYS A 135 -1.79 -6.02 -25.73
N LYS A 136 -1.14 -5.80 -26.89
CA LYS A 136 -0.85 -4.46 -27.39
C LYS A 136 -2.20 -3.74 -27.56
N GLU A 137 -2.42 -2.70 -26.77
CA GLU A 137 -3.52 -1.74 -27.01
C GLU A 137 -3.17 -0.84 -28.20
#